data_AF-A0A1V9DDH0-F1
#
_entry.id   AF-A0A1V9DDH0-F1
#
_cell.length_a   1.000
_cell.length_b   1.000
_cell.length_c   1.000
_cell.angle_alpha   90.00
_cell.angle_beta   90.00
_cell.angle_gamma   90.00
#
_symmetry.space_group_name_H-M   'P 1'
#
loop_
_entity.id
_entity.type
_entity.pdbx_description
1 polymer ?
#
loop_
_entity_poly.entity_id
_entity_poly.type
_entity_poly.pdbx_seq_one_letter_code
_entity_poly.pdbx_strand_id
1 'polypeptide(L)'
;MSFDEFCKSWRQMRSNSRNPALVAFNQQDDECKFCVLTLANREKPGSFRLQEVGQNFETFDEARRALIIAAMNKMVRWGRRWPRAFSDADRYLSE
;
A
#
# COMPACT_ATOMS: atom_id res chain seq x y z
N MET A 1 -4.00 -29.58 -3.82
CA MET A 1 -4.40 -28.95 -2.54
C MET A 1 -5.37 -29.89 -1.87
N SER A 2 -5.10 -30.32 -0.64
CA SER A 2 -6.00 -31.21 0.12
C SER A 2 -7.19 -30.44 0.69
N PHE A 3 -8.26 -31.15 1.06
CA PHE A 3 -9.44 -30.54 1.70
C PHE A 3 -9.08 -29.81 3.02
N ASP A 4 -8.08 -30.33 3.72
CA ASP A 4 -7.59 -29.77 4.99
C ASP A 4 -6.79 -28.47 4.76
N GLU A 5 -5.98 -28.43 3.70
CA GLU A 5 -5.29 -27.21 3.23
C GLU A 5 -6.30 -26.16 2.76
N PHE A 6 -7.36 -26.56 2.07
CA PHE A 6 -8.44 -25.68 1.64
C PHE A 6 -9.17 -25.06 2.85
N CYS A 7 -9.53 -25.85 3.85
CA CYS A 7 -10.21 -25.34 5.05
C CYS A 7 -9.34 -24.34 5.83
N LYS A 8 -8.04 -24.60 5.95
CA LYS A 8 -7.07 -23.69 6.59
C LYS A 8 -6.93 -22.39 5.81
N SER A 9 -6.74 -22.49 4.49
CA SER A 9 -6.71 -21.35 3.57
C SER A 9 -7.98 -20.50 3.67
N TRP A 10 -9.16 -21.13 3.67
CA TRP A 10 -10.44 -20.44 3.74
C TRP A 10 -10.67 -19.71 5.06
N ARG A 11 -10.35 -20.35 6.19
CA ARG A 11 -10.40 -19.69 7.52
C ARG A 11 -9.42 -18.53 7.60
N GLN A 12 -8.23 -18.67 7.02
CA GLN A 12 -7.23 -17.63 6.98
C GLN A 12 -7.67 -16.46 6.09
N MET A 13 -8.25 -16.70 4.90
CA MET A 13 -8.88 -15.66 4.08
C MET A 13 -10.00 -14.93 4.83
N ARG A 14 -10.87 -15.65 5.54
CA ARG A 14 -11.96 -15.05 6.33
C ARG A 14 -11.47 -14.26 7.55
N SER A 15 -10.32 -14.63 8.10
CA SER A 15 -9.64 -13.86 9.16
C SER A 15 -8.98 -12.61 8.58
N ASN A 16 -8.27 -12.75 7.45
CA ASN A 16 -7.59 -11.65 6.76
C ASN A 16 -8.59 -10.63 6.19
N SER A 17 -9.78 -11.06 5.79
CA SER A 17 -10.86 -10.16 5.36
C SER A 17 -11.38 -9.25 6.48
N ARG A 18 -11.02 -9.52 7.75
CA ARG A 18 -11.30 -8.62 8.89
C ARG A 18 -10.21 -7.57 9.10
N ASN A 19 -9.04 -7.71 8.46
CA ASN A 19 -7.97 -6.72 8.54
C ASN A 19 -8.08 -5.74 7.35
N PRO A 20 -8.63 -4.53 7.56
CA PRO A 20 -8.86 -3.59 6.47
C PRO A 20 -7.56 -3.10 5.83
N ALA A 21 -6.47 -2.98 6.58
CA ALA A 21 -5.19 -2.54 6.03
C ALA A 21 -4.60 -3.59 5.07
N LEU A 22 -4.66 -4.86 5.46
CA LEU A 22 -4.23 -5.99 4.64
C LEU A 22 -5.02 -6.03 3.33
N VAL A 23 -6.36 -6.01 3.43
CA VAL A 23 -7.24 -6.06 2.26
C VAL A 23 -6.98 -4.87 1.34
N ALA A 24 -6.97 -3.65 1.89
CA ALA A 24 -6.79 -2.45 1.11
C ALA A 24 -5.42 -2.44 0.41
N PHE A 25 -4.33 -2.79 1.11
CA PHE A 25 -2.98 -2.81 0.54
C PHE A 25 -2.82 -3.88 -0.55
N ASN A 26 -3.31 -5.10 -0.30
CA ASN A 26 -3.17 -6.21 -1.24
C ASN A 26 -3.97 -5.99 -2.54
N GLN A 27 -5.05 -5.22 -2.50
CA GLN A 27 -5.88 -4.88 -3.67
C GLN A 27 -5.28 -3.76 -4.53
N GLN A 28 -4.28 -3.02 -4.06
CA GLN A 28 -3.65 -1.96 -4.84
C GLN A 28 -2.74 -2.52 -5.93
N ASP A 29 -2.58 -1.74 -7.00
CA ASP A 29 -1.55 -1.97 -8.01
C ASP A 29 -0.14 -1.64 -7.50
N ASP A 30 0.86 -1.98 -8.31
CA ASP A 30 2.26 -1.81 -7.96
C ASP A 30 2.67 -0.34 -7.86
N GLU A 31 2.05 0.56 -8.63
CA GLU A 31 2.31 2.01 -8.56
C GLU A 31 1.85 2.62 -7.23
N CYS A 32 0.65 2.25 -6.77
CA CYS A 32 0.13 2.67 -5.49
C CYS A 32 0.94 2.06 -4.34
N LYS A 33 1.29 0.77 -4.42
CA LYS A 33 2.20 0.14 -3.44
C LYS A 33 3.57 0.84 -3.41
N PHE A 34 4.13 1.18 -4.57
CA PHE A 34 5.37 1.96 -4.66
C PHE A 34 5.26 3.30 -3.92
N CYS A 35 4.17 4.04 -4.13
CA CYS A 35 3.91 5.29 -3.41
C CYS A 35 3.87 5.09 -1.88
N VAL A 36 3.17 4.06 -1.42
CA VAL A 36 3.06 3.72 0.01
C VAL A 36 4.44 3.40 0.60
N LEU A 37 5.21 2.51 -0.03
CA LEU A 37 6.53 2.09 0.46
C LEU A 37 7.54 3.25 0.44
N THR A 38 7.48 4.11 -0.59
CA THR A 38 8.31 5.30 -0.71
C THR A 38 8.02 6.30 0.41
N LEU A 39 6.75 6.52 0.73
CA LEU A 39 6.36 7.38 1.84
C LEU A 39 6.78 6.82 3.19
N ALA A 40 6.66 5.51 3.38
CA ALA A 40 7.12 4.84 4.58
C ALA A 40 8.64 4.98 4.74
N ASN A 41 9.41 4.85 3.66
CA ASN A 41 10.85 5.09 3.63
C ASN A 41 11.23 6.54 3.92
N ARG A 42 10.42 7.52 3.52
CA ARG A 42 10.67 8.92 3.87
C ARG A 42 10.67 9.13 5.38
N GLU A 43 9.79 8.45 6.12
CA GLU A 43 9.71 8.54 7.58
C GLU A 43 10.80 7.72 8.27
N LYS A 44 11.12 6.54 7.71
CA LYS A 44 12.18 5.67 8.20
C LYS A 44 13.03 5.15 7.03
N PRO A 45 14.12 5.85 6.67
CA PRO A 45 14.95 5.48 5.52
C PRO A 45 15.46 4.05 5.57
N GLY A 46 15.48 3.38 4.42
CA GLY A 46 15.97 2.01 4.27
C GLY A 46 15.03 0.92 4.79
N SER A 47 13.81 1.26 5.20
CA SER A 47 12.82 0.28 5.68
C SER A 47 12.27 -0.62 4.57
N PHE A 48 12.31 -0.18 3.31
CA PHE A 48 11.80 -0.92 2.14
C PHE A 48 12.74 -0.77 0.94
N ARG A 49 12.83 -1.82 0.14
CA ARG A 49 13.59 -1.89 -1.12
C ARG A 49 12.62 -1.87 -2.31
N LEU A 50 13.12 -1.47 -3.46
CA LEU A 50 12.30 -1.38 -4.68
C LEU A 50 11.78 -2.76 -5.12
N GLN A 51 12.54 -3.83 -4.91
CA GLN A 51 12.14 -5.21 -5.26
C GLN A 51 10.99 -5.74 -4.39
N GLU A 52 10.64 -5.03 -3.31
CA GLU A 52 9.52 -5.40 -2.44
C GLU A 52 8.20 -4.75 -2.89
N VAL A 53 8.24 -3.87 -3.90
CA VAL A 53 7.03 -3.39 -4.59
C VAL A 53 6.31 -4.59 -5.21
N GLY A 54 5.00 -4.65 -5.02
CA GLY A 54 4.15 -5.75 -5.46
C GLY A 54 3.95 -6.87 -4.43
N GLN A 55 4.83 -6.99 -3.43
CA GLN A 55 4.64 -7.97 -2.35
C GLN A 55 3.36 -7.70 -1.54
N ASN A 56 2.80 -8.75 -0.96
CA ASN A 56 1.60 -8.67 -0.14
C ASN A 56 1.92 -8.19 1.28
N PHE A 57 0.94 -7.56 1.92
CA PHE A 57 1.04 -7.01 3.27
C PHE A 57 1.56 -8.02 4.31
N GLU A 58 1.19 -9.29 4.18
CA GLU A 58 1.59 -10.34 5.13
C GLU A 58 3.08 -10.71 5.07
N THR A 59 3.80 -10.42 3.96
CA THR A 59 5.22 -10.75 3.82
C THR A 59 6.11 -9.86 4.68
N PHE A 60 5.61 -8.70 5.09
CA PHE A 60 6.33 -7.74 5.91
C PHE A 60 6.20 -8.07 7.40
N ASP A 61 7.27 -7.79 8.17
CA ASP A 61 7.23 -7.86 9.62
C ASP A 61 6.29 -6.79 10.23
N GLU A 62 5.98 -6.93 11.52
CA GLU A 62 5.05 -6.04 12.21
C GLU A 62 5.47 -4.56 12.20
N ALA A 63 6.76 -4.28 12.41
CA ALA A 63 7.27 -2.92 12.43
C ALA A 63 7.11 -2.25 11.06
N ARG A 64 7.36 -3.00 9.99
CA ARG A 64 7.18 -2.54 8.60
C ARG A 64 5.71 -2.39 8.24
N ARG A 65 4.85 -3.32 8.67
CA ARG A 65 3.38 -3.20 8.51
C ARG A 65 2.82 -1.94 9.17
N ALA A 66 3.35 -1.56 10.34
CA ALA A 66 2.96 -0.30 11.00
C ALA A 66 3.32 0.95 10.15
N LEU A 67 4.50 0.95 9.51
CA LEU A 67 4.92 2.02 8.61
C LEU A 67 4.03 2.09 7.35
N ILE A 68 3.67 0.94 6.79
CA ILE A 68 2.74 0.84 5.65
C ILE A 68 1.40 1.48 6.02
N ILE A 69 0.82 1.13 7.18
CA ILE A 69 -0.45 1.70 7.65
C ILE A 69 -0.34 3.23 7.80
N ALA A 70 0.75 3.73 8.40
CA ALA A 70 0.97 5.16 8.57
C ALA A 70 1.05 5.89 7.21
N ALA A 71 1.72 5.31 6.22
CA ALA A 71 1.81 5.85 4.87
C ALA A 71 0.46 5.83 4.14
N MET A 72 -0.30 4.73 4.20
CA MET A 72 -1.65 4.64 3.63
C MET A 72 -2.57 5.72 4.20
N ASN A 73 -2.54 5.95 5.52
CA ASN A 73 -3.32 7.00 6.16
C ASN A 73 -2.95 8.42 5.67
N LYS A 74 -1.67 8.66 5.35
CA LYS A 74 -1.22 9.92 4.73
C LYS A 74 -1.76 10.06 3.30
N MET A 75 -1.71 9.01 2.50
CA MET A 75 -2.23 9.03 1.12
C MET A 75 -3.73 9.26 1.06
N VAL A 76 -4.53 8.65 1.94
CA VAL A 76 -5.98 8.89 2.03
C VAL A 76 -6.29 10.37 2.26
N ARG A 77 -5.49 11.05 3.11
CA ARG A 77 -5.64 12.49 3.34
C ARG A 77 -5.31 13.32 2.10
N TRP A 78 -4.38 12.86 1.25
CA TRP A 78 -4.04 13.53 0.00
C TRP A 78 -5.15 13.44 -1.03
N GLY A 79 -5.75 12.26 -1.23
CA GLY A 79 -6.84 12.10 -2.19
C GLY A 79 -8.02 13.07 -1.97
N ARG A 80 -8.22 13.56 -0.74
CA ARG A 80 -9.23 14.57 -0.41
C ARG A 80 -8.81 16.02 -0.68
N ARG A 81 -7.50 16.29 -0.77
CA ARG A 81 -6.93 17.64 -0.85
C ARG A 81 -6.51 18.02 -2.27
N TRP A 82 -6.16 17.06 -3.11
CA TRP A 82 -5.66 17.35 -4.45
C TRP A 82 -6.78 17.90 -5.36
N PRO A 83 -6.52 18.97 -6.13
CA PRO A 83 -7.46 19.45 -7.15
C PRO A 83 -7.67 18.40 -8.24
N ARG A 84 -8.67 18.63 -9.11
CA ARG A 84 -8.90 17.82 -10.32
C ARG A 84 -7.69 17.90 -11.27
N ALA A 85 -7.69 17.06 -12.31
CA ALA A 85 -6.59 16.89 -13.26
C ALA A 85 -5.92 18.20 -13.69
N PHE A 86 -4.59 18.18 -13.73
CA PHE A 86 -3.76 19.26 -14.26
C PHE A 86 -3.64 19.13 -15.77
N SER A 87 -3.52 20.26 -16.45
CA SER A 87 -3.26 20.29 -17.89
C SER A 87 -1.77 20.19 -18.14
N ASP A 88 -1.35 19.48 -19.20
CA ASP A 88 0.04 19.52 -19.65
C ASP A 88 0.48 20.95 -20.04
N ALA A 89 -0.47 21.82 -20.40
CA ALA A 89 -0.21 23.23 -20.67
C ALA A 89 0.26 23.99 -19.42
N ASP A 90 -0.08 23.54 -18.22
CA ASP A 90 0.31 24.19 -16.95
C ASP A 90 1.83 24.16 -16.71
N ARG A 91 2.59 23.38 -17.52
CA ARG A 91 4.06 23.35 -17.48
C ARG A 91 4.72 24.62 -18.01
N TYR A 92 4.01 25.41 -18.81
CA TYR A 92 4.54 26.64 -19.40
C TYR A 92 4.23 27.81 -18.47
N LEU A 93 5.26 28.46 -17.94
CA LEU A 93 5.13 29.67 -17.16
C LEU A 93 4.98 30.86 -18.12
N SER A 94 4.01 31.75 -17.87
CA SER A 94 3.97 33.05 -18.54
C SER A 94 5.16 33.88 -18.07
N GLU A 95 6.01 34.31 -19.00
CA GLU A 95 7.10 35.27 -18.75
C GLU A 95 6.57 36.64 -18.31
#